data_AF-A0A5F9CIR4-F1
#
_entry.id   AF-A0A5F9CIR4-F1
#
_cell.length_a   1.000
_cell.length_b   1.000
_cell.length_c   1.000
_cell.angle_alpha   90.00
_cell.angle_beta   90.00
_cell.angle_gamma   90.00
#
_symmetry.space_group_name_H-M   'P 1'
#
loop_
_entity.id
_entity.type
_entity.pdbx_description
1 polymer ?
#
loop_
_entity_poly.entity_id
_entity_poly.type
_entity_poly.pdbx_seq_one_letter_code
_entity_poly.pdbx_strand_id
1 'polypeptide(L)'
;MRPRAQPALLLLLFVRAVVPQARPPRSHTLQVILGCEVREDNSTRGFWKYGYDGQDHLEFCPETLDWKAAEPGAQATKLEWEVHKIRAKQNKVYLERDCPEQLQQLLEVGRGTLDQQVAPSVTVTRHMSSATTTLRCRALHFYPPNITMQWLKDRQPLEAKDVELRTMLPNGDGTYQARVALTVPYGEEQRFTCWVEHPGLDQPIAATWEPSLSSSLVIGIASGITVCVLTIFFGILYQIFKKRQASRGALGDYVLAECQ
;
A
#
# COMPACT_ATOMS: atom_id res chain seq x y z
N MET A 1 4.52 43.12 97.29
CA MET A 1 4.33 43.69 95.95
C MET A 1 3.97 42.56 95.00
N ARG A 2 2.78 42.57 94.39
CA ARG A 2 2.37 41.55 93.41
C ARG A 2 3.23 41.66 92.14
N PRO A 3 3.89 40.59 91.66
CA PRO A 3 4.48 40.62 90.33
C PRO A 3 3.37 40.49 89.28
N ARG A 4 3.37 41.46 88.35
CA ARG A 4 2.55 41.50 87.13
C ARG A 4 2.86 40.29 86.26
N ALA A 5 1.84 39.50 85.90
CA ALA A 5 1.95 38.53 84.83
C ALA A 5 2.00 39.28 83.48
N GLN A 6 3.09 39.10 82.72
CA GLN A 6 3.13 39.43 81.29
C GLN A 6 2.64 38.22 80.50
N PRO A 7 1.75 38.38 79.51
CA PRO A 7 1.37 37.27 78.65
C PRO A 7 2.51 37.01 77.66
N ALA A 8 3.10 35.82 77.73
CA ALA A 8 4.01 35.34 76.69
C ALA A 8 3.18 35.01 75.44
N LEU A 9 3.34 35.81 74.40
CA LEU A 9 2.73 35.58 73.09
C LEU A 9 3.44 34.39 72.44
N LEU A 10 2.80 33.21 72.44
CA LEU A 10 3.31 32.01 71.78
C LEU A 10 3.14 32.16 70.25
N LEU A 11 4.21 32.55 69.56
CA LEU A 11 4.23 32.61 68.10
C LEU A 11 4.41 31.18 67.54
N LEU A 12 3.31 30.54 67.13
CA LEU A 12 3.34 29.26 66.43
C LEU A 12 3.85 29.47 64.99
N LEU A 13 5.14 29.27 64.76
CA LEU A 13 5.70 29.17 63.42
C LEU A 13 5.31 27.82 62.82
N PHE A 14 4.34 27.80 61.91
CA PHE A 14 4.10 26.66 61.04
C PHE A 14 5.26 26.53 60.05
N VAL A 15 6.25 25.70 60.38
CA VAL A 15 7.20 25.22 59.38
C VAL A 15 6.44 24.27 58.47
N ARG A 16 5.92 24.77 57.35
CA ARG A 16 5.49 23.90 56.25
C ARG A 16 6.76 23.23 55.72
N ALA A 17 7.00 21.99 56.13
CA ALA A 17 7.91 21.11 55.41
C ALA A 17 7.34 20.94 53.99
N VAL A 18 7.96 21.60 53.01
CA VAL A 18 7.72 21.29 51.60
C VAL A 18 8.38 19.94 51.36
N VAL A 19 7.60 18.87 51.50
CA VAL A 19 8.00 17.56 51.00
C VAL A 19 8.16 17.70 49.49
N PRO A 20 9.35 17.47 48.91
CA PRO A 20 9.50 17.48 47.47
C PRO A 20 8.56 16.42 46.92
N GLN A 21 7.53 16.84 46.20
CA GLN A 21 6.62 15.91 45.54
C GLN A 21 7.47 15.07 44.58
N ALA A 22 7.52 13.75 44.82
CA ALA A 22 8.23 12.84 43.94
C ALA A 22 7.72 13.04 42.51
N ARG A 23 8.63 13.25 41.56
CA ARG A 23 8.26 13.37 40.15
C ARG A 23 7.51 12.09 39.76
N PRO A 24 6.37 12.18 39.08
CA PRO A 24 5.65 10.99 38.64
C PRO A 24 6.58 10.13 37.75
N PRO A 25 6.48 8.80 37.84
CA PRO A 25 7.28 7.92 36.99
C PRO A 25 7.01 8.26 35.53
N ARG A 26 8.08 8.39 34.75
CA ARG A 26 7.99 8.64 33.32
C ARG A 26 7.83 7.31 32.59
N SER A 27 6.90 7.27 31.64
CA SER A 27 6.77 6.16 30.70
C SER A 27 7.79 6.36 29.59
N HIS A 28 8.51 5.30 29.25
CA HIS A 28 9.54 5.30 28.22
C HIS A 28 9.32 4.12 27.27
N THR A 29 9.83 4.23 26.04
CA THR A 29 9.75 3.18 25.03
C THR A 29 11.16 2.75 24.62
N LEU A 30 11.40 1.44 24.59
CA LEU A 30 12.62 0.86 24.04
C LEU A 30 12.25 0.02 22.82
N GLN A 31 12.93 0.25 21.71
CA GLN A 31 12.79 -0.49 20.47
C GLN A 31 14.12 -1.15 20.12
N VAL A 32 14.08 -2.36 19.58
CA VAL A 32 15.28 -3.08 19.15
C VAL A 32 15.04 -3.61 17.75
N ILE A 33 15.99 -3.38 16.86
CA ILE A 33 16.03 -3.99 15.53
C ILE A 33 17.37 -4.72 15.38
N LEU A 34 17.29 -6.02 15.13
CA LEU A 34 18.45 -6.88 14.95
C LEU A 34 18.18 -7.90 13.85
N GLY A 35 19.23 -8.30 13.15
CA GLY A 35 19.11 -9.22 12.03
C GLY A 35 20.39 -9.27 11.20
N CYS A 36 20.30 -10.00 10.09
CA CYS A 36 21.38 -10.22 9.15
C CYS A 36 20.86 -10.08 7.72
N GLU A 37 21.71 -9.58 6.84
CA GLU A 37 21.49 -9.51 5.41
C GLU A 37 22.51 -10.45 4.74
N VAL A 38 22.04 -11.44 3.98
CA VAL A 38 22.89 -12.33 3.20
C VAL A 38 22.83 -11.88 1.74
N ARG A 39 23.99 -11.63 1.14
CA ARG A 39 24.13 -11.19 -0.25
C ARG A 39 24.33 -12.36 -1.20
N GLU A 40 24.27 -12.09 -2.50
CA GLU A 40 24.45 -13.09 -3.56
C GLU A 40 25.82 -13.80 -3.50
N ASP A 41 26.86 -13.12 -3.02
CA ASP A 41 28.20 -13.70 -2.82
C ASP A 41 28.34 -14.50 -1.50
N ASN A 42 27.23 -14.77 -0.83
CA ASN A 42 27.13 -15.35 0.52
C ASN A 42 27.80 -14.52 1.63
N SER A 43 28.22 -13.28 1.35
CA SER A 43 28.67 -12.38 2.40
C SER A 43 27.48 -11.98 3.28
N THR A 44 27.73 -11.94 4.59
CA THR A 44 26.71 -11.60 5.58
C THR A 44 27.03 -10.25 6.20
N ARG A 45 25.99 -9.43 6.39
CA ARG A 45 26.07 -8.21 7.19
C ARG A 45 25.07 -8.27 8.34
N GLY A 46 25.58 -8.32 9.57
CA GLY A 46 24.76 -8.22 10.78
C GLY A 46 24.48 -6.77 11.20
N PHE A 47 23.33 -6.55 11.84
CA PHE A 47 22.99 -5.28 12.49
C PHE A 47 22.27 -5.53 13.81
N TRP A 48 22.49 -4.65 14.79
CA TRP A 48 21.76 -4.65 16.05
C TRP A 48 21.72 -3.23 16.61
N LYS A 49 20.52 -2.64 16.63
CA LYS A 49 20.28 -1.25 17.03
C LYS A 49 19.21 -1.19 18.12
N TYR A 50 19.37 -0.21 19.00
CA TYR A 50 18.45 0.14 20.06
C TYR A 50 17.98 1.58 19.81
N GLY A 51 16.67 1.79 19.88
CA GLY A 51 16.05 3.11 19.90
C GLY A 51 15.35 3.37 21.23
N TYR A 52 15.53 4.55 21.79
CA TYR A 52 14.93 4.96 23.07
C TYR A 52 14.03 6.18 22.85
N ASP A 53 12.77 6.09 23.27
CA ASP A 53 11.73 7.09 23.02
C ASP A 53 11.61 7.52 21.54
N GLY A 54 11.77 6.54 20.64
CA GLY A 54 11.66 6.72 19.18
C GLY A 54 12.87 7.38 18.51
N GLN A 55 13.97 7.57 19.23
CA GLN A 55 15.25 8.09 18.70
C GLN A 55 16.31 6.98 18.74
N ASP A 56 17.29 7.06 17.83
CA ASP A 56 18.46 6.17 17.89
C ASP A 56 19.19 6.33 19.22
N HIS A 57 19.60 5.21 19.84
CA HIS A 57 20.21 5.18 21.16
C HIS A 57 21.60 4.50 21.15
N LEU A 58 21.63 3.21 20.78
CA LEU A 58 22.86 2.42 20.69
C LEU A 58 22.87 1.58 19.42
N GLU A 59 24.01 1.51 18.75
CA GLU A 59 24.26 0.62 17.61
C GLU A 59 25.45 -0.29 17.95
N PHE A 60 25.27 -1.60 17.84
CA PHE A 60 26.37 -2.56 18.03
C PHE A 60 27.28 -2.57 16.81
N CYS A 61 28.59 -2.58 17.04
CA CYS A 61 29.62 -2.66 16.01
C CYS A 61 30.34 -4.02 16.14
N PRO A 62 29.96 -5.03 15.33
CA PRO A 62 30.52 -6.39 15.45
C PRO A 62 32.03 -6.47 15.19
N GLU A 63 32.57 -5.58 14.36
CA GLU A 63 33.99 -5.57 14.01
C GLU A 63 34.90 -5.18 15.19
N THR A 64 34.45 -4.22 15.98
CA THR A 64 35.17 -3.66 17.13
C THR A 64 34.72 -4.26 18.47
N LEU A 65 33.66 -5.09 18.46
CA LEU A 65 33.05 -5.68 19.66
C LEU A 65 32.68 -4.62 20.70
N ASP A 66 32.09 -3.53 20.25
CA ASP A 66 31.71 -2.37 21.05
C ASP A 66 30.39 -1.76 20.55
N TRP A 67 29.95 -0.67 21.16
CA TRP A 67 28.71 0.02 20.80
C TRP A 67 28.99 1.50 20.48
N LYS A 68 28.30 2.00 19.46
CA LYS A 68 28.21 3.41 19.15
C LYS A 68 27.02 4.01 19.87
N ALA A 69 27.28 4.99 20.74
CA ALA A 69 26.25 5.82 21.37
C ALA A 69 25.80 6.91 20.38
N ALA A 70 24.49 7.05 20.17
CA ALA A 70 23.92 8.07 19.30
C ALA A 70 23.80 9.43 20.01
N GLU A 71 23.56 9.41 21.32
CA GLU A 71 23.42 10.58 22.17
C GLU A 71 24.11 10.41 23.54
N PRO A 72 24.38 11.51 24.29
CA PRO A 72 25.08 11.44 25.56
C PRO A 72 24.39 10.56 26.62
N GLY A 73 23.05 10.46 26.57
CA GLY A 73 22.27 9.62 27.48
C GLY A 73 22.55 8.12 27.33
N ALA A 74 23.04 7.68 26.16
CA ALA A 74 23.40 6.29 25.89
C ALA A 74 24.79 5.90 26.41
N GLN A 75 25.63 6.88 26.76
CA GLN A 75 27.04 6.65 27.12
C GLN A 75 27.18 5.77 28.37
N ALA A 76 26.30 5.94 29.36
CA ALA A 76 26.33 5.15 30.59
C ALA A 76 26.13 3.66 30.29
N THR A 77 25.08 3.33 29.53
CA THR A 77 24.77 1.96 29.09
C THR A 77 25.88 1.38 28.22
N LYS A 78 26.44 2.18 27.30
CA LYS A 78 27.60 1.77 26.48
C LYS A 78 28.74 1.29 27.38
N LEU A 79 29.17 2.13 28.33
CA LEU A 79 30.29 1.80 29.21
C LEU A 79 30.01 0.55 30.03
N GLU A 80 28.78 0.41 30.56
CA GLU A 80 28.34 -0.77 31.30
C GLU A 80 28.45 -2.05 30.46
N TRP A 81 27.96 -2.03 29.21
CA TRP A 81 27.99 -3.20 28.32
C TRP A 81 29.40 -3.53 27.83
N GLU A 82 30.30 -2.55 27.77
CA GLU A 82 31.68 -2.72 27.34
C GLU A 82 32.63 -3.21 28.43
N VAL A 83 32.21 -3.16 29.71
CA VAL A 83 33.01 -3.69 30.84
C VAL A 83 33.37 -5.15 30.63
N HIS A 84 32.42 -5.95 30.13
CA HIS A 84 32.63 -7.36 29.84
C HIS A 84 32.30 -7.68 28.39
N LYS A 85 33.32 -8.12 27.63
CA LYS A 85 33.16 -8.47 26.21
C LYS A 85 32.32 -9.72 25.95
N ILE A 86 31.81 -10.40 26.98
CA ILE A 86 30.95 -11.59 26.84
C ILE A 86 29.71 -11.25 26.01
N ARG A 87 29.02 -10.15 26.34
CA ARG A 87 27.83 -9.68 25.61
C ARG A 87 28.14 -9.41 24.14
N ALA A 88 29.21 -8.65 23.88
CA ALA A 88 29.63 -8.34 22.51
C ALA A 88 29.96 -9.60 21.70
N LYS A 89 30.68 -10.56 22.29
CA LYS A 89 31.01 -11.83 21.63
C LYS A 89 29.77 -12.66 21.32
N GLN A 90 28.84 -12.78 22.26
CA GLN A 90 27.58 -13.49 22.05
C GLN A 90 26.73 -12.83 20.94
N ASN A 91 26.62 -11.51 20.97
CA ASN A 91 25.91 -10.77 19.93
C ASN A 91 26.55 -10.98 18.55
N LYS A 92 27.89 -10.97 18.46
CA LYS A 92 28.61 -11.24 17.21
C LYS A 92 28.33 -12.64 16.69
N VAL A 93 28.42 -13.67 17.55
CA VAL A 93 28.13 -15.06 17.16
C VAL A 93 26.71 -15.20 16.61
N TYR A 94 25.72 -14.60 17.26
CA TYR A 94 24.35 -14.62 16.77
C TYR A 94 24.23 -13.98 15.37
N LEU A 95 24.83 -12.81 15.16
CA LEU A 95 24.71 -12.06 13.92
C LEU A 95 25.46 -12.71 12.74
N GLU A 96 26.60 -13.33 13.00
CA GLU A 96 27.48 -13.89 11.95
C GLU A 96 27.23 -15.36 11.66
N ARG A 97 26.66 -16.12 12.60
CA ARG A 97 26.40 -17.55 12.45
C ARG A 97 24.92 -17.89 12.56
N ASP A 98 24.32 -17.64 13.71
CA ASP A 98 22.98 -18.17 14.01
C ASP A 98 21.90 -17.53 13.12
N CYS A 99 21.98 -16.22 12.90
CA CYS A 99 21.02 -15.49 12.08
C CYS A 99 21.07 -15.92 10.59
N PRO A 100 22.24 -15.98 9.92
CA PRO A 100 22.32 -16.47 8.54
C PRO A 100 21.86 -17.90 8.38
N GLU A 101 22.21 -18.80 9.31
CA GLU A 101 21.75 -20.20 9.30
C GLU A 101 20.23 -20.28 9.40
N GLN A 102 19.61 -19.51 10.30
CA GLN A 102 18.15 -19.43 10.41
C GLN A 102 17.50 -18.84 9.16
N LEU A 103 18.10 -17.81 8.57
CA LEU A 103 17.60 -17.19 7.34
C LEU A 103 17.59 -18.20 6.19
N GLN A 104 18.67 -18.98 6.01
CA GLN A 104 18.73 -20.01 4.98
C GLN A 104 17.63 -21.06 5.16
N GLN A 105 17.41 -21.55 6.38
CA GLN A 105 16.32 -22.49 6.68
C GLN A 105 14.94 -21.90 6.36
N LEU A 106 14.71 -20.63 6.71
CA LEU A 106 13.45 -19.95 6.42
C LEU A 106 13.23 -19.75 4.92
N LEU A 107 14.27 -19.47 4.16
CA LEU A 107 14.20 -19.36 2.69
C LEU A 107 13.90 -20.72 2.05
N GLU A 108 14.49 -21.80 2.54
CA GLU A 108 14.20 -23.15 2.05
C GLU A 108 12.73 -23.53 2.29
N VAL A 109 12.21 -23.29 3.50
CA VAL A 109 10.81 -23.58 3.85
C VAL A 109 9.83 -22.64 3.14
N GLY A 110 10.20 -21.38 2.96
CA GLY A 110 9.36 -20.34 2.36
C GLY A 110 9.39 -20.32 0.83
N ARG A 111 10.19 -21.17 0.20
CA ARG A 111 10.38 -21.20 -1.26
C ARG A 111 9.04 -21.27 -2.00
N GLY A 112 8.90 -20.44 -3.03
CA GLY A 112 7.67 -20.34 -3.82
C GLY A 112 6.55 -19.49 -3.19
N THR A 113 6.59 -19.24 -1.87
CA THR A 113 5.73 -18.23 -1.22
C THR A 113 6.46 -16.89 -1.10
N LEU A 114 7.71 -16.91 -0.59
CA LEU A 114 8.54 -15.71 -0.45
C LEU A 114 9.00 -15.17 -1.81
N ASP A 115 9.24 -16.06 -2.78
CA ASP A 115 9.64 -15.70 -4.14
C ASP A 115 8.45 -15.39 -5.05
N GLN A 116 7.22 -15.51 -4.53
CA GLN A 116 6.02 -15.27 -5.32
C GLN A 116 6.02 -13.81 -5.78
N GLN A 117 5.67 -13.62 -7.05
CA GLN A 117 5.47 -12.29 -7.62
C GLN A 117 4.05 -12.20 -8.13
N VAL A 118 3.35 -11.16 -7.69
CA VAL A 118 1.96 -10.88 -8.07
C VAL A 118 1.97 -9.56 -8.82
N ALA A 119 1.63 -9.62 -10.11
CA ALA A 119 1.55 -8.47 -10.99
C ALA A 119 0.51 -7.44 -10.49
N PRO A 120 0.77 -6.13 -10.63
CA PRO A 120 -0.20 -5.11 -10.29
C PRO A 120 -1.36 -5.04 -11.29
N SER A 121 -2.57 -4.90 -10.76
CA SER A 121 -3.70 -4.40 -11.55
C SER A 121 -3.60 -2.88 -11.66
N VAL A 122 -3.27 -2.37 -12.84
CA VAL A 122 -3.07 -0.94 -13.10
C VAL A 122 -4.35 -0.30 -13.63
N THR A 123 -4.76 0.81 -13.02
CA THR A 123 -5.94 1.59 -13.45
C THR A 123 -5.63 3.08 -13.48
N VAL A 124 -6.11 3.79 -14.50
CA VAL A 124 -6.00 5.24 -14.60
C VAL A 124 -7.38 5.86 -14.53
N THR A 125 -7.58 6.72 -13.54
CA THR A 125 -8.85 7.43 -13.30
C THR A 125 -8.68 8.92 -13.54
N ARG A 126 -9.76 9.58 -13.96
CA ARG A 126 -9.81 11.01 -14.22
C ARG A 126 -10.77 11.69 -13.26
N HIS A 127 -10.32 12.76 -12.64
CA HIS A 127 -11.17 13.64 -11.83
C HIS A 127 -11.11 15.07 -12.42
N MET A 128 -12.25 15.60 -12.82
CA MET A 128 -12.34 16.92 -13.43
C MET A 128 -12.67 17.97 -12.37
N SER A 129 -11.98 19.11 -12.43
CA SER A 129 -12.32 20.33 -11.69
C SER A 129 -12.64 21.46 -12.69
N SER A 130 -13.04 22.64 -12.21
CA SER A 130 -13.49 23.74 -13.07
C SER A 130 -12.43 24.27 -14.05
N ALA A 131 -11.14 24.07 -13.78
CA ALA A 131 -10.04 24.59 -14.61
C ALA A 131 -9.03 23.52 -15.04
N THR A 132 -8.90 22.42 -14.29
CA THR A 132 -7.89 21.38 -14.55
C THR A 132 -8.45 19.98 -14.36
N THR A 133 -7.76 19.01 -14.94
CA THR A 133 -8.07 17.59 -14.79
C THR A 133 -6.96 16.91 -14.00
N THR A 134 -7.31 16.16 -12.96
CA THR A 134 -6.37 15.29 -12.25
C THR A 134 -6.45 13.88 -12.78
N LEU A 135 -5.35 13.37 -13.31
CA LEU A 135 -5.17 11.96 -13.64
C LEU A 135 -4.56 11.23 -12.45
N ARG A 136 -5.11 10.07 -12.10
CA ARG A 136 -4.62 9.24 -11.00
C ARG A 136 -4.43 7.82 -11.47
N CYS A 137 -3.17 7.38 -11.44
CA CYS A 137 -2.78 6.01 -11.72
C CYS A 137 -2.67 5.22 -10.42
N ARG A 138 -3.28 4.04 -10.37
CA ARG A 138 -3.27 3.14 -9.22
C ARG A 138 -2.77 1.77 -9.65
N ALA A 139 -1.77 1.25 -8.95
CA ALA A 139 -1.36 -0.15 -9.00
C ALA A 139 -1.93 -0.85 -7.75
N LEU A 140 -2.70 -1.91 -7.95
CA LEU A 140 -3.43 -2.60 -6.89
C LEU A 140 -2.99 -4.07 -6.78
N HIS A 141 -3.06 -4.61 -5.56
CA HIS A 141 -2.89 -6.02 -5.23
C HIS A 141 -1.59 -6.66 -5.74
N PHE A 142 -0.47 -5.94 -5.66
CA PHE A 142 0.83 -6.44 -6.12
C PHE A 142 1.75 -6.85 -4.98
N TYR A 143 2.72 -7.71 -5.28
CA TYR A 143 3.78 -8.14 -4.38
C TYR A 143 5.00 -8.59 -5.21
N PRO A 144 6.26 -8.23 -4.89
CA PRO A 144 6.74 -7.50 -3.70
C PRO A 144 6.41 -6.00 -3.72
N PRO A 145 6.65 -5.26 -2.62
CA PRO A 145 6.33 -3.82 -2.55
C PRO A 145 7.17 -2.95 -3.49
N ASN A 146 8.33 -3.43 -3.96
CA ASN A 146 9.17 -2.65 -4.86
C ASN A 146 8.50 -2.52 -6.25
N ILE A 147 8.12 -1.31 -6.61
CA ILE A 147 7.43 -0.95 -7.85
C ILE A 147 7.97 0.39 -8.36
N THR A 148 8.02 0.58 -9.67
CA THR A 148 8.30 1.87 -10.31
C THR A 148 7.03 2.37 -10.97
N MET A 149 6.63 3.61 -10.68
CA MET A 149 5.46 4.26 -11.29
C MET A 149 5.84 5.68 -11.68
N GLN A 150 5.67 6.03 -12.95
CA GLN A 150 5.99 7.35 -13.46
C GLN A 150 4.99 7.80 -14.53
N TRP A 151 4.82 9.12 -14.66
CA TRP A 151 4.05 9.70 -15.75
C TRP A 151 4.96 10.05 -16.92
N LEU A 152 4.52 9.69 -18.12
CA LEU A 152 5.13 10.09 -19.37
C LEU A 152 4.21 11.10 -20.05
N LYS A 153 4.75 12.21 -20.55
CA LYS A 153 4.07 13.13 -21.48
C LYS A 153 4.65 12.92 -22.86
N ASP A 154 3.82 12.56 -23.83
CA ASP A 154 4.25 12.25 -25.21
C ASP A 154 5.43 11.25 -25.25
N ARG A 155 5.39 10.24 -24.37
CA ARG A 155 6.43 9.21 -24.15
C ARG A 155 7.74 9.69 -23.51
N GLN A 156 7.81 10.93 -23.04
CA GLN A 156 8.96 11.44 -22.29
C GLN A 156 8.65 11.49 -20.78
N PRO A 157 9.58 11.07 -19.91
CA PRO A 157 9.36 11.08 -18.46
C PRO A 157 9.19 12.52 -17.94
N LEU A 158 8.28 12.69 -16.99
CA LEU A 158 8.12 13.95 -16.27
C LEU A 158 9.09 14.03 -15.09
N GLU A 159 9.51 15.24 -14.76
CA GLU A 159 10.33 15.50 -13.57
C GLU A 159 9.51 15.26 -12.29
N ALA A 160 10.18 14.82 -11.22
CA ALA A 160 9.51 14.48 -9.96
C ALA A 160 8.73 15.65 -9.33
N LYS A 161 9.10 16.89 -9.64
CA LYS A 161 8.43 18.12 -9.18
C LYS A 161 7.04 18.34 -9.80
N ASP A 162 6.80 17.75 -10.98
CA ASP A 162 5.57 17.94 -11.74
C ASP A 162 4.50 16.91 -11.34
N VAL A 163 4.85 15.95 -10.47
CA VAL A 163 4.03 14.78 -10.14
C VAL A 163 3.74 14.75 -8.63
N GLU A 164 2.49 14.43 -8.26
CA GLU A 164 2.14 14.26 -6.84
C GLU A 164 2.81 13.02 -6.24
N LEU A 165 3.19 13.12 -4.95
CA LEU A 165 3.93 12.10 -4.22
C LEU A 165 3.30 10.70 -4.36
N ARG A 166 4.16 9.74 -4.72
CA ARG A 166 3.81 8.31 -4.71
C ARG A 166 3.43 7.89 -3.30
N THR A 167 2.16 7.52 -3.10
CA THR A 167 1.71 6.90 -1.84
C THR A 167 1.73 5.39 -2.00
N MET A 168 2.38 4.67 -1.09
CA MET A 168 2.34 3.20 -1.00
C MET A 168 1.64 2.79 0.29
N LEU A 169 0.73 1.83 0.20
CA LEU A 169 -0.05 1.33 1.33
C LEU A 169 -0.05 -0.20 1.32
N PRO A 170 0.13 -0.84 2.47
CA PRO A 170 -0.08 -2.27 2.60
C PRO A 170 -1.59 -2.61 2.64
N ASN A 171 -1.95 -3.78 2.13
CA ASN A 171 -3.26 -4.39 2.28
C ASN A 171 -3.23 -5.47 3.38
N GLY A 172 -4.40 -5.84 3.90
CA GLY A 172 -4.50 -6.85 4.98
C GLY A 172 -4.19 -8.29 4.55
N ASP A 173 -4.09 -8.55 3.24
CA ASP A 173 -3.77 -9.84 2.63
C ASP A 173 -2.27 -10.03 2.33
N GLY A 174 -1.42 -9.08 2.72
CA GLY A 174 0.02 -9.10 2.44
C GLY A 174 0.42 -8.50 1.08
N THR A 175 -0.54 -8.06 0.27
CA THR A 175 -0.26 -7.32 -0.98
C THR A 175 -0.13 -5.81 -0.73
N TYR A 176 0.27 -5.06 -1.75
CA TYR A 176 0.44 -3.62 -1.70
C TYR A 176 -0.44 -2.92 -2.73
N GLN A 177 -0.70 -1.65 -2.46
CA GLN A 177 -1.26 -0.71 -3.44
C GLN A 177 -0.41 0.56 -3.47
N ALA A 178 -0.27 1.13 -4.67
CA ALA A 178 0.47 2.36 -4.88
C ALA A 178 -0.32 3.29 -5.81
N ARG A 179 -0.18 4.60 -5.60
CA ARG A 179 -0.81 5.60 -6.47
C ARG A 179 0.13 6.75 -6.75
N VAL A 180 0.00 7.29 -7.95
CA VAL A 180 0.65 8.51 -8.41
C VAL A 180 -0.39 9.36 -9.15
N ALA A 181 -0.36 10.67 -8.95
CA ALA A 181 -1.32 11.58 -9.55
C ALA A 181 -0.63 12.76 -10.22
N LEU A 182 -1.30 13.33 -11.22
CA LEU A 182 -0.80 14.41 -12.03
C LEU A 182 -1.97 15.33 -12.39
N THR A 183 -1.79 16.63 -12.22
CA THR A 183 -2.77 17.62 -12.67
C THR A 183 -2.37 18.14 -14.04
N VAL A 184 -3.29 18.05 -15.00
CA VAL A 184 -3.07 18.37 -16.41
C VAL A 184 -4.11 19.37 -16.92
N PRO A 185 -3.79 20.14 -17.98
CA PRO A 185 -4.78 20.94 -18.68
C PRO A 185 -5.91 20.06 -19.25
N TYR A 186 -7.11 20.63 -19.32
CA TYR A 186 -8.25 19.98 -19.96
C TYR A 186 -7.97 19.70 -21.44
N GLY A 187 -8.30 18.51 -21.93
CA GLY A 187 -8.13 18.11 -23.32
C GLY A 187 -6.75 17.52 -23.64
N GLU A 188 -5.78 17.64 -22.74
CA GLU A 188 -4.45 17.05 -22.92
C GLU A 188 -4.32 15.65 -22.28
N GLU A 189 -5.38 15.08 -21.70
CA GLU A 189 -5.29 13.84 -20.91
C GLU A 189 -4.68 12.67 -21.67
N GLN A 190 -4.96 12.56 -22.98
CA GLN A 190 -4.47 11.48 -23.83
C GLN A 190 -2.96 11.55 -24.11
N ARG A 191 -2.32 12.69 -23.86
CA ARG A 191 -0.86 12.85 -23.98
C ARG A 191 -0.09 12.22 -22.83
N PHE A 192 -0.80 11.88 -21.75
CA PHE A 192 -0.20 11.38 -20.52
C PHE A 192 -0.42 9.87 -20.39
N THR A 193 0.65 9.17 -20.11
CA THR A 193 0.66 7.71 -19.92
C THR A 193 1.30 7.38 -18.58
N CYS A 194 0.65 6.52 -17.80
CA CYS A 194 1.24 5.97 -16.59
C CYS A 194 2.08 4.75 -16.95
N TRP A 195 3.38 4.83 -16.71
CA TRP A 195 4.33 3.75 -16.90
C TRP A 195 4.59 3.04 -15.58
N VAL A 196 4.40 1.72 -15.56
CA VAL A 196 4.53 0.88 -14.37
C VAL A 196 5.48 -0.28 -14.64
N GLU A 197 6.51 -0.41 -13.81
CA GLU A 197 7.43 -1.54 -13.81
C GLU A 197 7.35 -2.26 -12.46
N HIS A 198 7.30 -3.58 -12.51
CA HIS A 198 7.21 -4.43 -11.34
C HIS A 198 7.79 -5.81 -11.69
N PRO A 199 8.50 -6.50 -10.78
CA PRO A 199 9.08 -7.81 -11.07
C PRO A 199 8.06 -8.84 -11.56
N GLY A 200 6.81 -8.77 -11.09
CA GLY A 200 5.74 -9.67 -11.51
C GLY A 200 5.18 -9.40 -12.92
N LEU A 201 5.72 -8.44 -13.67
CA LEU A 201 5.34 -8.14 -15.04
C LEU A 201 6.45 -8.56 -16.01
N ASP A 202 6.09 -9.30 -17.06
CA ASP A 202 7.03 -9.67 -18.13
C ASP A 202 7.54 -8.43 -18.90
N GLN A 203 6.66 -7.43 -19.06
CA GLN A 203 6.96 -6.15 -19.69
C GLN A 203 6.28 -5.02 -18.93
N PRO A 204 6.88 -3.83 -18.91
CA PRO A 204 6.26 -2.65 -18.31
C PRO A 204 4.88 -2.36 -18.88
N ILE A 205 3.96 -1.91 -18.03
CA ILE A 205 2.62 -1.51 -18.44
C ILE A 205 2.61 -0.01 -18.72
N ALA A 206 2.09 0.35 -19.89
CA ALA A 206 1.77 1.72 -20.28
C ALA A 206 0.25 1.92 -20.26
N ALA A 207 -0.28 2.45 -19.16
CA ALA A 207 -1.72 2.66 -18.97
C ALA A 207 -2.11 4.11 -19.25
N THR A 208 -3.13 4.30 -20.08
CA THR A 208 -3.74 5.62 -20.36
C THR A 208 -5.11 5.72 -19.70
N TRP A 209 -5.61 6.95 -19.56
CA TRP A 209 -7.00 7.13 -19.19
C TRP A 209 -7.91 6.82 -20.39
N GLU A 210 -8.82 5.89 -20.22
CA GLU A 210 -9.88 5.61 -21.19
C GLU A 210 -11.20 6.27 -20.74
N PRO A 211 -11.91 6.97 -21.64
CA PRO A 211 -13.26 7.39 -21.38
C PRO A 211 -14.13 6.14 -21.26
N SER A 212 -14.58 5.83 -20.05
CA SER A 212 -15.60 4.80 -19.83
C SER A 212 -16.82 5.15 -20.69
N LEU A 213 -17.17 4.28 -21.65
CA LEU A 213 -18.48 4.34 -22.32
C LEU A 213 -19.51 4.39 -21.21
N SER A 214 -20.28 5.47 -21.13
CA SER A 214 -21.23 5.64 -20.03
C SER A 214 -22.14 4.43 -19.98
N SER A 215 -22.42 3.90 -18.79
CA SER A 215 -23.32 2.75 -18.64
C SER A 215 -24.65 2.98 -19.37
N SER A 216 -25.10 4.24 -19.46
CA SER A 216 -26.25 4.65 -20.26
C SER A 216 -26.11 4.40 -21.78
N LEU A 217 -24.94 4.64 -22.38
CA LEU A 217 -24.70 4.40 -23.80
C LEU A 217 -24.64 2.90 -24.09
N VAL A 218 -24.01 2.13 -23.21
CA VAL A 218 -23.95 0.66 -23.31
C VAL A 218 -25.35 0.04 -23.20
N ILE A 219 -26.15 0.49 -22.22
CA ILE A 219 -27.56 0.08 -22.07
C ILE A 219 -28.39 0.50 -23.29
N GLY A 220 -28.14 1.70 -23.83
CA GLY A 220 -28.80 2.19 -25.05
C GLY A 220 -28.53 1.30 -26.26
N ILE A 221 -27.27 0.91 -26.49
CA ILE A 221 -26.88 0.03 -27.59
C ILE A 221 -27.49 -1.38 -27.43
N ALA A 222 -27.41 -1.95 -26.22
CA ALA A 222 -27.96 -3.28 -25.94
C ALA A 222 -29.49 -3.34 -26.13
N SER A 223 -30.20 -2.30 -25.67
CA SER A 223 -31.67 -2.22 -25.86
C SER A 223 -32.04 -2.04 -27.33
N GLY A 224 -31.34 -1.19 -28.08
CA GLY A 224 -31.55 -1.01 -29.52
C GLY A 224 -31.40 -2.30 -30.31
N ILE A 225 -30.32 -3.06 -30.08
CA ILE A 225 -30.08 -4.35 -30.74
C ILE A 225 -31.22 -5.33 -30.43
N THR A 226 -31.65 -5.41 -29.17
CA THR A 226 -32.73 -6.31 -28.74
C THR A 226 -34.03 -6.00 -29.47
N VAL A 227 -34.40 -4.72 -29.60
CA VAL A 227 -35.61 -4.31 -30.33
C VAL A 227 -35.52 -4.66 -31.81
N CYS A 228 -34.37 -4.43 -32.46
CA CYS A 228 -34.17 -4.77 -33.87
C CYS A 228 -34.30 -6.28 -34.15
N VAL A 229 -33.75 -7.13 -33.27
CA VAL A 229 -33.86 -8.59 -33.43
C VAL A 229 -35.31 -9.05 -33.30
N LEU A 230 -36.05 -8.50 -32.32
CA LEU A 230 -37.46 -8.84 -32.12
C LEU A 230 -38.33 -8.42 -33.32
N THR A 231 -38.14 -7.22 -33.87
CA THR A 231 -38.94 -6.76 -35.02
C THR A 231 -38.69 -7.59 -36.28
N ILE A 232 -37.43 -7.98 -36.54
CA ILE A 232 -37.09 -8.86 -37.66
C ILE A 232 -37.74 -10.24 -37.46
N PHE A 233 -37.64 -10.80 -36.25
CA PHE A 233 -38.23 -12.12 -35.94
C PHE A 233 -39.74 -12.14 -36.13
N PHE A 234 -40.46 -11.14 -35.60
CA PHE A 234 -41.90 -11.01 -35.81
C PHE A 234 -42.26 -10.75 -37.27
N GLY A 235 -41.46 -9.96 -38.00
CA GLY A 235 -41.63 -9.74 -39.42
C GLY A 235 -41.53 -11.01 -40.25
N ILE A 236 -40.54 -11.88 -39.95
CA ILE A 236 -40.37 -13.18 -40.59
C ILE A 236 -41.55 -14.10 -40.26
N LEU A 237 -41.95 -14.18 -38.98
CA LEU A 237 -43.12 -14.97 -38.57
C LEU A 237 -44.39 -14.52 -39.28
N TYR A 238 -44.63 -13.21 -39.39
CA TYR A 238 -45.77 -12.66 -40.11
C TYR A 238 -45.76 -13.04 -41.59
N GLN A 239 -44.61 -12.97 -42.27
CA GLN A 239 -44.45 -13.40 -43.67
C GLN A 239 -44.75 -14.89 -43.84
N ILE A 240 -44.29 -15.75 -42.92
CA ILE A 240 -44.57 -17.18 -42.92
C ILE A 240 -46.07 -17.44 -42.71
N PHE A 241 -46.69 -16.76 -41.74
CA PHE A 241 -48.12 -16.88 -41.47
C PHE A 241 -48.98 -16.43 -42.66
N LYS A 242 -48.62 -15.30 -43.29
CA LYS A 242 -49.30 -14.79 -44.50
C LYS A 242 -49.18 -15.78 -45.66
N LYS A 243 -47.99 -16.37 -45.89
CA LYS A 243 -47.82 -17.43 -46.89
C LYS A 243 -48.66 -18.68 -46.58
N ARG A 244 -48.74 -19.09 -45.31
CA ARG A 244 -49.58 -20.23 -44.88
C ARG A 244 -51.08 -19.95 -45.06
N GLN A 245 -51.54 -18.74 -44.78
CA GLN A 245 -52.94 -18.36 -45.03
C GLN A 245 -53.26 -18.29 -46.53
N ALA A 246 -52.35 -17.79 -47.36
CA ALA A 246 -52.52 -17.82 -48.82
C ALA A 246 -52.60 -19.27 -49.35
N SER A 247 -51.81 -20.20 -48.79
CA SER A 247 -51.91 -21.64 -49.15
C SER A 247 -53.19 -22.32 -48.64
N ARG A 248 -53.75 -21.87 -47.51
CA ARG A 248 -55.03 -22.38 -46.98
C ARG A 248 -56.24 -21.82 -47.71
N GLY A 249 -56.19 -20.58 -48.20
CA GLY A 249 -57.21 -20.01 -49.07
C GLY A 249 -57.33 -20.75 -50.41
N ALA A 250 -56.20 -21.21 -50.98
CA ALA A 250 -56.24 -22.05 -52.17
C ALA A 250 -56.87 -23.43 -51.89
N LEU A 251 -56.61 -24.06 -50.74
CA LEU A 251 -57.16 -25.39 -50.43
C LEU A 251 -58.68 -25.41 -50.16
N GLY A 252 -59.28 -24.27 -49.80
CA GLY A 252 -60.72 -24.15 -49.55
C GLY A 252 -61.59 -24.18 -50.81
N ASP A 253 -61.03 -23.84 -51.98
CA ASP A 253 -61.76 -23.83 -53.26
C ASP A 253 -61.80 -25.20 -53.96
N TYR A 254 -61.10 -26.23 -53.44
CA TYR A 254 -61.07 -27.57 -54.07
C TYR A 254 -62.05 -28.59 -53.45
N VAL A 255 -62.87 -28.23 -52.45
CA VAL A 255 -63.70 -29.21 -51.69
C VAL A 255 -65.22 -29.14 -51.99
N LEU A 256 -65.65 -28.46 -53.06
CA LEU A 256 -67.05 -28.54 -53.53
C LEU A 256 -67.13 -28.68 -55.05
N ALA A 257 -66.61 -29.80 -55.55
CA ALA A 257 -66.93 -30.32 -56.87
C ALA A 257 -67.11 -31.84 -56.76
N GLU A 258 -68.24 -32.25 -56.19
CA GLU A 258 -68.68 -33.64 -56.18
C GLU A 258 -69.70 -33.82 -57.31
N CYS A 259 -69.31 -34.56 -58.35
CA CYS A 259 -70.21 -35.09 -59.37
C CYS A 259 -70.75 -36.43 -58.88
N GLN A 260 -72.07 -36.59 -58.75
CA GLN A 260 -72.90 -37.47 -59.59
C GLN A 260 -74.39 -37.33 -59.21
#